data_AF-A0A1G1MTG3-F1
#
_entry.id   AF-A0A1G1MTG3-F1
#
_cell.length_a   1.000
_cell.length_b   1.000
_cell.length_c   1.000
_cell.angle_alpha   90.00
_cell.angle_beta   90.00
_cell.angle_gamma   90.00
#
_symmetry.space_group_name_H-M   'P 1'
#
loop_
_entity.id
_entity.type
_entity.pdbx_description
1 polymer ?
#
loop_
_entity_poly.entity_id
_entity_poly.type
_entity_poly.pdbx_seq_one_letter_code
_entity_poly.pdbx_strand_id
1 'polypeptide(L)' 'MKAGLKFIYAGNVSGWGNDTHCPNCQKLLIKREIFSVFEYNIEQSKCAFCKAAVPGIFI' A
#
# COMPACT_ATOMS: atom_id res chain seq x y z
N MET A 1 21.71 -5.70 -1.90
CA MET A 1 20.92 -6.20 -0.75
C MET A 1 19.51 -5.66 -0.87
N LYS A 2 18.48 -6.51 -0.83
CA LYS A 2 17.08 -6.06 -0.68
C LYS A 2 16.67 -6.31 0.77
N ALA A 3 16.25 -5.28 1.49
CA ALA A 3 15.94 -5.35 2.92
C ALA A 3 14.65 -6.14 3.27
N GLY A 4 14.00 -6.80 2.30
CA GLY A 4 12.79 -7.62 2.53
C GLY A 4 11.52 -6.83 2.86
N LEU A 5 11.59 -5.50 2.99
CA LEU A 5 10.45 -4.63 3.27
C LEU A 5 9.52 -4.57 2.05
N LYS A 6 8.29 -5.04 2.22
CA LYS A 6 7.25 -5.10 1.16
C LYS A 6 6.27 -3.93 1.21
N PHE A 7 6.15 -3.28 2.37
CA PHE A 7 5.22 -2.19 2.63
C PHE A 7 5.97 -1.11 3.39
N ILE A 8 6.27 0.00 2.71
CA ILE A 8 6.99 1.13 3.28
C ILE A 8 6.00 2.27 3.44
N TYR A 9 5.98 2.87 4.62
CA TYR A 9 5.21 4.06 4.91
C TYR A 9 6.12 5.03 5.65
N ALA A 10 6.56 6.10 4.96
CA ALA A 10 7.45 7.11 5.51
C ALA A 10 6.71 8.02 6.50
N GLY A 11 5.47 8.44 6.17
CA GLY A 11 4.56 9.15 7.06
C GLY A 11 4.91 10.61 7.36
N ASN A 12 6.19 10.99 7.35
CA ASN A 12 6.67 12.34 7.63
C ASN A 12 7.34 13.02 6.42
N VAL A 13 7.34 12.37 5.25
CA VAL A 13 7.88 12.92 4.00
C VAL A 13 6.71 13.21 3.06
N SER A 14 6.49 14.48 2.72
CA SER A 14 5.50 14.87 1.70
C SER A 14 5.98 14.45 0.31
N GLY A 15 5.05 14.04 -0.54
CA GLY A 15 5.32 13.66 -1.93
C GLY A 15 6.06 12.34 -2.14
N TRP A 16 6.50 11.62 -1.10
CA TRP A 16 7.21 10.35 -1.27
C TRP A 16 6.99 9.37 -0.12
N GLY A 17 6.96 8.07 -0.45
CA GLY A 17 7.00 6.99 0.53
C GLY A 17 5.72 6.75 1.32
N ASN A 18 4.62 7.40 0.94
CA ASN A 18 3.32 7.23 1.62
C ASN A 18 2.41 6.22 0.90
N ASP A 19 2.61 6.04 -0.40
CA ASP A 19 1.80 5.14 -1.22
C ASP A 19 2.10 3.67 -0.91
N THR A 20 1.07 2.84 -1.03
CA THR A 20 1.18 1.40 -0.84
C THR A 20 0.94 0.68 -2.14
N HIS A 21 1.91 -0.12 -2.54
CA HIS A 21 1.84 -0.94 -3.75
C HIS A 21 1.68 -2.41 -3.39
N CYS A 22 1.00 -3.16 -4.27
CA CYS A 22 0.90 -4.60 -4.11
C CYS A 22 2.28 -5.25 -4.34
N PRO A 23 2.79 -6.07 -3.41
CA PRO A 23 4.10 -6.71 -3.59
C PRO A 23 4.09 -7.79 -4.69
N ASN A 24 2.90 -8.24 -5.10
CA ASN A 24 2.74 -9.26 -6.15
C ASN A 24 2.63 -8.65 -7.55
N CYS A 25 1.74 -7.66 -7.74
CA CYS A 25 1.46 -7.08 -9.05
C CYS A 25 1.89 -5.61 -9.22
N GLN A 26 2.47 -4.99 -8.19
CA GLN A 26 3.01 -3.62 -8.18
C GLN A 26 1.98 -2.48 -8.40
N LYS A 27 0.70 -2.81 -8.62
CA LYS A 27 -0.38 -1.82 -8.70
C LYS A 27 -0.57 -1.08 -7.38
N LEU A 28 -0.96 0.19 -7.50
CA LEU A 28 -1.26 1.08 -6.38
C LEU A 28 -2.48 0.56 -5.61
N LEU A 29 -2.27 0.22 -4.34
CA LEU A 29 -3.31 -0.23 -3.42
C LEU A 29 -3.87 0.93 -2.61
N ILE A 30 -3.01 1.78 -2.06
CA ILE A 30 -3.43 2.93 -1.26
C ILE A 30 -2.63 4.13 -1.73
N LYS A 31 -3.32 5.19 -2.17
CA LYS A 31 -2.73 6.49 -2.39
C LYS A 31 -3.00 7.37 -1.18
N ARG A 32 -1.97 7.95 -0.58
CA ARG A 32 -2.15 8.78 0.61
C ARG A 32 -1.09 9.87 0.74
N GLU A 33 -1.47 10.95 1.37
CA GLU A 33 -0.58 12.04 1.75
C GLU A 33 -0.91 12.53 3.15
N ILE A 34 0.10 12.56 4.03
CA ILE A 34 -0.04 12.93 5.44
C ILE A 34 -1.15 12.10 6.11
N PHE A 35 -2.34 12.68 6.33
CA PHE A 35 -3.48 12.03 6.97
C PHE A 35 -4.61 11.67 5.99
N SER A 36 -4.47 12.04 4.71
CA SER A 36 -5.51 11.87 3.70
C SER A 36 -5.27 10.62 2.88
N VAL A 37 -6.34 9.85 2.64
CA VAL A 37 -6.36 8.73 1.71
C VAL A 37 -7.14 9.14 0.47
N PHE A 38 -6.52 9.03 -0.70
CA PHE A 38 -7.11 9.41 -1.99
C PHE A 38 -7.59 8.21 -2.80
N GLU A 39 -6.94 7.05 -2.64
CA GLU A 39 -7.32 5.82 -3.33
C GLU A 39 -7.21 4.64 -2.38
N TYR A 40 -8.14 3.69 -2.51
CA TYR A 40 -8.19 2.48 -1.69
C TYR A 40 -8.68 1.29 -2.52
N ASN A 41 -7.73 0.47 -2.98
CA ASN A 41 -7.92 -0.66 -3.88
C ASN A 41 -7.65 -2.00 -3.14
N ILE A 42 -8.11 -2.11 -1.90
CA ILE A 42 -8.05 -3.33 -1.09
C ILE A 42 -9.47 -3.79 -0.81
N GLU A 43 -9.78 -5.04 -1.15
CA GLU A 43 -11.08 -5.67 -0.94
C GLU A 43 -10.89 -6.91 -0.07
N GLN A 44 -11.58 -7.00 1.06
CA GLN A 44 -11.50 -8.18 1.95
C GLN A 44 -10.05 -8.60 2.29
N SER A 45 -9.20 -7.61 2.63
CA SER A 45 -7.75 -7.82 2.89
C SER A 45 -6.96 -8.40 1.70
N LYS A 46 -7.44 -8.20 0.47
CA LYS A 46 -6.79 -8.65 -0.77
C LYS A 46 -6.64 -7.50 -1.76
N CYS A 47 -5.61 -7.58 -2.60
CA CYS A 47 -5.43 -6.66 -3.72
C CYS A 47 -6.64 -6.75 -4.65
N ALA A 48 -7.31 -5.62 -4.93
CA ALA A 48 -8.46 -5.59 -5.83
C ALA A 48 -8.14 -6.16 -7.24
N PHE A 49 -6.88 -6.04 -7.67
CA PHE A 49 -6.45 -6.39 -9.02
C PHE A 49 -5.97 -7.82 -9.21
N CYS A 50 -5.12 -8.34 -8.31
CA CYS A 50 -4.54 -9.69 -8.44
C CYS A 50 -5.00 -10.67 -7.36
N LYS A 51 -5.86 -10.21 -6.43
CA LYS A 51 -6.43 -10.98 -5.32
C LYS A 51 -5.40 -11.59 -4.34
N ALA A 52 -4.12 -11.24 -4.47
CA ALA A 52 -3.10 -11.57 -3.49
C ALA A 52 -3.47 -10.99 -2.12
N ALA A 53 -3.24 -11.77 -1.05
CA ALA A 53 -3.44 -11.31 0.31
C ALA A 53 -2.53 -10.11 0.60
N VAL A 54 -3.11 -9.06 1.17
CA VAL A 54 -2.38 -7.88 1.62
C VAL A 54 -2.31 -7.96 3.14
N PRO A 55 -1.13 -8.20 3.74
CA PRO A 55 -0.99 -8.24 5.19
C PRO A 55 -1.24 -6.85 5.79
N GLY A 56 -1.98 -6.80 6.90
CA GLY A 56 -2.39 -5.57 7.57
C GLY A 56 -3.82 -5.70 8.13
N ILE A 57 -4.24 -4.71 8.93
CA ILE A 57 -5.62 -4.61 9.41
C ILE A 57 -6.36 -3.64 8.49
N PHE A 58 -7.28 -4.18 7.70
CA PHE A 58 -8.11 -3.46 6.74
C PHE A 58 -9.58 -3.79 7.06
N ILE A 59 -10.12 -3.11 8.08
CA ILE A 59 -11.50 -3.24 8.58
C ILE A 59 -12.43 -2.21 7.96
#